data_AF-A0A3D2JQN3-F1
#
_entry.id   AF-A0A3D2JQN3-F1
#
_cell.length_a   1.000
_cell.length_b   1.000
_cell.length_c   1.000
_cell.angle_alpha   90.00
_cell.angle_beta   90.00
_cell.angle_gamma   90.00
#
_symmetry.space_group_name_H-M   'P 1'
#
loop_
_entity.id
_entity.type
_entity.pdbx_description
1 polymer ?
#
loop_
_entity_poly.entity_id
_entity_poly.type
_entity_poly.pdbx_seq_one_letter_code
_entity_poly.pdbx_strand_id
1 'polypeptide(L)'
;MLKAHVDLAVTTGVSPENTFILTDGDVLELDAHSAEVVDRIEAGHIFVHGLGMWDESGNVVIERRSLQHNGVVTVAFSRDTVDGSLVGTPKIVSAGFVHVEDAPGLLCETEDALTPVLEQHLKKPIEWSELEDVVRTTVGSFLGRRTKRRPLIITTAIDV
;
A
#
# COMPACT_ATOMS: atom_id res chain seq x y z
N MET A 1 -9.18 28.42 8.41
CA MET A 1 -8.63 29.66 7.82
C MET A 1 -9.64 30.29 6.88
N LEU A 2 -9.93 29.70 5.71
CA LEU A 2 -10.89 30.28 4.74
C LEU A 2 -12.27 30.57 5.33
N LYS A 3 -12.83 29.64 6.11
CA LYS A 3 -14.10 29.86 6.82
C LYS A 3 -14.08 31.08 7.74
N ALA A 4 -13.01 31.28 8.52
CA ALA A 4 -12.90 32.43 9.41
C ALA A 4 -12.76 33.76 8.63
N HIS A 5 -12.18 33.73 7.43
CA HIS A 5 -12.11 34.89 6.54
C HIS A 5 -13.50 35.23 5.98
N VAL A 6 -14.28 34.22 5.59
CA VAL A 6 -15.69 34.39 5.20
C VAL A 6 -16.49 35.00 6.35
N ASP A 7 -16.37 34.46 7.56
CA ASP A 7 -17.06 34.97 8.73
C ASP A 7 -16.71 36.46 8.99
N LEU A 8 -15.44 36.84 8.82
CA LEU A 8 -15.00 38.24 8.92
C LEU A 8 -15.62 39.12 7.82
N ALA A 9 -15.61 38.69 6.57
CA ALA A 9 -16.20 39.43 5.45
C ALA A 9 -17.70 39.69 5.68
N VAL A 10 -18.42 38.68 6.19
CA VAL A 10 -19.82 38.80 6.58
C VAL A 10 -20.01 39.84 7.69
N THR A 11 -19.14 39.85 8.72
CA THR A 11 -19.23 40.88 9.78
C THR A 11 -18.98 42.30 9.29
N THR A 12 -18.26 42.47 8.17
CA THR A 12 -18.01 43.77 7.54
C THR A 12 -19.09 44.21 6.55
N GLY A 13 -20.15 43.41 6.38
CA GLY A 13 -21.31 43.75 5.55
C GLY A 13 -21.37 43.10 4.17
N VAL A 14 -20.48 42.15 3.86
CA VAL A 14 -20.60 41.32 2.65
C VAL A 14 -21.73 40.31 2.85
N SER A 15 -22.63 40.17 1.88
CA SER A 15 -23.69 39.18 1.96
C SER A 15 -23.11 37.75 1.98
N PRO A 16 -23.59 36.84 2.85
CA PRO A 16 -23.11 35.46 2.88
C PRO A 16 -23.21 34.74 1.53
N GLU A 17 -24.22 35.07 0.71
CA GLU A 17 -24.40 34.50 -0.63
C GLU A 17 -23.33 34.92 -1.65
N ASN A 18 -22.61 36.01 -1.36
CA ASN A 18 -21.50 36.51 -2.18
C ASN A 18 -20.13 36.09 -1.62
N THR A 19 -20.10 35.09 -0.72
CA THR A 19 -18.85 34.55 -0.15
C THR A 19 -18.63 33.12 -0.60
N PHE A 20 -17.48 32.87 -1.22
CA PHE A 20 -17.14 31.57 -1.81
C PHE A 20 -15.89 31.01 -1.16
N ILE A 21 -15.97 29.77 -0.66
CA ILE A 21 -14.80 28.99 -0.25
C ILE A 21 -14.47 28.05 -1.41
N LEU A 22 -13.50 28.46 -2.21
CA LEU A 22 -13.05 27.69 -3.36
C LEU A 22 -11.95 26.70 -2.96
N THR A 23 -11.91 25.59 -3.69
CA THR A 23 -10.85 24.59 -3.66
C THR A 23 -10.11 24.57 -4.99
N ASP A 24 -8.90 23.98 -4.99
CA ASP A 24 -8.12 23.87 -6.23
C ASP A 24 -8.93 23.15 -7.31
N GLY A 25 -9.04 23.82 -8.47
CA GLY A 25 -9.80 23.36 -9.62
C GLY A 25 -11.18 23.99 -9.77
N ASP A 26 -11.73 24.64 -8.74
CA ASP A 26 -13.05 25.28 -8.88
C ASP A 26 -12.99 26.50 -9.83
N VAL A 27 -13.95 26.59 -10.74
CA VAL A 27 -14.09 27.70 -11.69
C VAL A 27 -15.21 28.62 -11.22
N LEU A 28 -14.83 29.80 -10.72
CA LEU A 28 -15.77 30.86 -10.36
C LEU A 28 -15.99 31.78 -11.56
N GLU A 29 -17.20 31.77 -12.11
CA GLU A 29 -17.66 32.78 -13.06
C GLU A 29 -18.17 33.99 -12.29
N LEU A 30 -17.79 35.19 -12.70
CA LEU A 30 -18.21 36.44 -12.06
C LEU A 30 -18.42 37.54 -13.09
N ASP A 31 -19.48 38.31 -12.88
CA ASP A 31 -19.79 39.51 -13.66
C ASP A 31 -20.23 40.66 -12.73
N ALA A 32 -20.82 41.71 -13.30
CA ALA A 32 -21.27 42.88 -12.53
C ALA A 32 -22.50 42.61 -11.64
N HIS A 33 -23.17 41.46 -11.81
CA HIS A 33 -24.46 41.16 -11.20
C HIS A 33 -24.44 39.89 -10.34
N SER A 34 -23.57 38.93 -10.66
CA SER A 34 -23.53 37.62 -10.02
C SER A 34 -22.12 37.04 -9.99
N ALA A 35 -21.93 36.10 -9.08
CA ALA A 35 -20.79 35.19 -9.07
C ALA A 35 -21.31 33.79 -8.74
N GLU A 36 -20.85 32.78 -9.48
CA GLU A 36 -21.26 31.39 -9.32
C GLU A 36 -20.10 30.44 -9.63
N VAL A 37 -20.02 29.33 -8.90
CA VAL A 37 -19.08 28.24 -9.22
C VAL A 37 -19.73 27.39 -10.30
N VAL A 38 -19.23 27.51 -11.53
CA VAL A 38 -19.88 26.95 -12.73
C VAL A 38 -19.27 25.64 -13.20
N ASP A 39 -18.02 25.37 -12.84
CA ASP A 39 -17.30 24.19 -13.30
C ASP A 39 -16.15 23.81 -12.36
N ARG A 40 -15.51 22.68 -12.64
CA ARG A 40 -14.29 22.24 -11.99
C ARG A 40 -13.31 21.67 -13.01
N ILE A 41 -12.11 22.22 -13.05
CA ILE A 41 -11.00 21.70 -13.85
C ILE A 41 -10.16 20.69 -13.06
N GLU A 42 -9.46 19.82 -13.79
CA GLU A 42 -8.47 18.93 -13.20
C GLU A 42 -7.31 19.77 -12.63
N ALA A 43 -7.27 19.84 -11.31
CA ALA A 43 -6.20 20.46 -10.54
C ALA A 43 -5.83 19.50 -9.43
N GLY A 44 -4.55 19.21 -9.32
CA GLY A 44 -4.02 18.28 -8.34
C GLY A 44 -2.53 18.51 -8.11
N HIS A 45 -1.97 17.77 -7.17
CA HIS A 45 -0.56 17.91 -6.86
C HIS A 45 0.31 17.11 -7.83
N ILE A 46 1.42 17.71 -8.26
CA ILE A 46 2.49 17.01 -8.95
C ILE A 46 3.63 16.80 -7.96
N PHE A 47 3.96 15.54 -7.70
CA PHE A 47 5.06 15.14 -6.86
C PHE A 47 6.33 15.00 -7.70
N VAL A 48 7.42 15.65 -7.25
CA VAL A 48 8.73 15.59 -7.93
C VAL A 48 9.69 14.77 -7.07
N HIS A 49 10.30 13.74 -7.68
CA HIS A 49 11.30 12.91 -7.01
C HIS A 49 12.45 12.57 -7.97
N GLY A 50 13.64 13.13 -7.71
CA GLY A 50 14.80 12.98 -8.59
C GLY A 50 14.53 13.56 -9.97
N LEU A 51 14.63 12.72 -11.01
CA LEU A 51 14.32 13.07 -12.40
C LEU A 51 12.87 12.72 -12.79
N GLY A 52 12.07 12.14 -11.89
CA GLY A 52 10.70 11.71 -12.16
C GLY A 52 9.64 12.68 -11.64
N MET A 53 8.57 12.85 -12.40
CA MET A 53 7.34 13.56 -12.02
C MET A 53 6.19 12.56 -11.92
N TRP A 54 5.37 12.68 -10.88
CA TRP A 54 4.24 11.78 -10.60
C TRP A 54 3.02 12.63 -10.22
N ASP A 55 1.85 12.21 -10.63
CA ASP A 55 0.59 12.79 -10.19
C ASP A 55 0.15 12.19 -8.83
N GLU A 56 -0.82 12.82 -8.17
CA GLU A 56 -1.39 12.35 -6.91
C GLU A 56 -2.13 11.01 -7.04
N SER A 57 -2.50 10.63 -8.27
CA SER A 57 -3.09 9.34 -8.64
C SER A 57 -2.16 8.14 -8.39
N GLY A 58 -0.86 8.38 -8.24
CA GLY A 58 0.14 7.34 -8.06
C GLY A 58 0.07 6.65 -6.69
N ASN A 59 -0.07 5.31 -6.68
CA ASN A 59 -0.06 4.50 -5.46
C ASN A 59 1.27 4.54 -4.67
N VAL A 60 2.35 5.06 -5.26
CA VAL A 60 3.71 4.99 -4.69
C VAL A 60 3.80 5.64 -3.31
N VAL A 61 3.12 6.76 -3.06
CA VAL A 61 3.15 7.43 -1.75
C VAL A 61 2.42 6.60 -0.69
N ILE A 62 1.29 6.01 -1.07
CA ILE A 62 0.49 5.13 -0.20
C ILE A 62 1.28 3.85 0.12
N GLU A 63 1.88 3.23 -0.89
CA GLU A 63 2.73 2.05 -0.74
C GLU A 63 3.93 2.34 0.17
N ARG A 64 4.63 3.46 -0.03
CA ARG A 64 5.74 3.88 0.83
C ARG A 64 5.29 4.08 2.29
N ARG A 65 4.12 4.68 2.53
CA ARG A 65 3.58 4.81 3.90
C ARG A 65 3.27 3.45 4.52
N SER A 66 2.68 2.54 3.76
CA SER A 66 2.41 1.18 4.22
C SER A 66 3.71 0.45 4.58
N LEU A 67 4.75 0.56 3.74
CA LEU A 67 6.07 0.00 3.99
C LEU A 67 6.75 0.57 5.24
N GLN A 68 6.63 1.89 5.47
CA GLN A 68 7.18 2.52 6.67
C GLN A 68 6.54 1.97 7.96
N HIS A 69 5.23 1.68 7.95
CA HIS A 69 4.53 1.24 9.15
C HIS A 69 4.57 -0.28 9.35
N ASN A 70 4.45 -1.05 8.27
CA ASN A 70 4.28 -2.49 8.34
C ASN A 70 5.52 -3.29 7.92
N GLY A 71 6.53 -2.65 7.31
CA GLY A 71 7.69 -3.34 6.78
C GLY A 71 7.38 -4.30 5.62
N VAL A 72 8.42 -5.01 5.18
CA VAL A 72 8.38 -6.02 4.13
C VAL A 72 8.85 -7.36 4.67
N VAL A 73 8.24 -8.43 4.16
CA VAL A 73 8.67 -9.81 4.34
C VAL A 73 8.82 -10.46 2.97
N THR A 74 10.01 -11.00 2.71
CA THR A 74 10.31 -11.73 1.48
C THR A 74 10.35 -13.22 1.78
N VAL A 75 9.67 -14.00 0.95
CA VAL A 75 9.61 -15.45 1.02
C VAL A 75 10.25 -16.03 -0.23
N ALA A 76 11.35 -16.76 -0.06
CA ALA A 76 12.04 -17.45 -1.14
C ALA A 76 11.95 -18.96 -0.94
N PHE A 77 11.63 -19.71 -1.99
CA PHE A 77 11.68 -21.17 -1.97
C PHE A 77 12.17 -21.72 -3.29
N SER A 78 12.63 -22.96 -3.27
CA SER A 78 13.16 -23.64 -4.44
C SER A 78 12.21 -24.75 -4.89
N ARG A 79 12.03 -24.91 -6.21
CA ARG A 79 11.16 -25.90 -6.81
C ARG A 79 11.96 -26.77 -7.78
N ASP A 80 11.79 -28.09 -7.70
CA ASP A 80 12.41 -29.03 -8.62
C ASP A 80 11.77 -28.90 -10.01
N THR A 81 12.59 -28.72 -11.04
CA THR A 81 12.15 -28.57 -12.43
C THR A 81 11.51 -29.82 -13.04
N VAL A 82 11.79 -31.01 -12.49
CA VAL A 82 11.34 -32.30 -13.00
C VAL A 82 9.98 -32.68 -12.44
N ASP A 83 9.84 -32.66 -11.12
CA ASP A 83 8.61 -33.12 -10.44
C ASP A 83 7.80 -32.00 -9.78
N GLY A 84 8.30 -30.76 -9.82
CA GLY A 84 7.63 -29.59 -9.25
C GLY A 84 7.66 -29.56 -7.72
N SER A 85 8.39 -30.46 -7.06
CA SER A 85 8.41 -30.57 -5.61
C SER A 85 9.19 -29.44 -4.92
N LEU A 86 8.91 -29.21 -3.64
CA LEU A 86 9.65 -28.26 -2.83
C LEU A 86 11.06 -28.80 -2.54
N VAL A 87 12.07 -28.01 -2.88
CA VAL A 87 13.47 -28.32 -2.58
C VAL A 87 13.90 -27.57 -1.33
N GLY A 88 14.06 -28.31 -0.22
CA GLY A 88 14.49 -27.77 1.07
C GLY A 88 13.42 -26.94 1.78
N THR A 89 13.82 -26.13 2.76
CA THR A 89 12.90 -25.27 3.52
C THR A 89 12.82 -23.87 2.90
N PRO A 90 11.61 -23.26 2.86
CA PRO A 90 11.46 -21.88 2.43
C PRO A 90 12.26 -20.96 3.38
N LYS A 91 12.81 -19.88 2.83
CA LYS A 91 13.54 -18.86 3.57
C LYS A 91 12.76 -17.57 3.64
N ILE A 92 12.63 -17.05 4.86
CA ILE A 92 11.89 -15.82 5.13
C ILE A 92 12.85 -14.76 5.67
N VAL A 93 12.88 -13.62 4.99
CA VAL A 93 13.69 -12.45 5.38
C VAL A 93 12.77 -11.26 5.61
N SER A 94 12.99 -10.51 6.68
CA SER A 94 12.23 -9.31 7.01
C SER A 94 13.09 -8.05 6.89
N ALA A 95 12.48 -6.97 6.39
CA ALA A 95 13.06 -5.63 6.37
C ALA A 95 12.05 -4.63 6.96
N GLY A 96 12.39 -3.96 8.06
CA GLY A 96 11.51 -2.97 8.73
C GLY A 96 10.25 -3.55 9.40
N PHE A 97 10.05 -4.87 9.36
CA PHE A 97 8.95 -5.55 10.04
C PHE A 97 9.37 -6.00 11.44
N VAL A 98 10.29 -6.95 11.53
CA VAL A 98 10.82 -7.52 12.78
C VAL A 98 12.32 -7.70 12.61
N HIS A 99 13.13 -7.27 13.59
CA HIS A 99 14.55 -7.58 13.60
C HIS A 99 14.74 -9.00 14.15
N VAL A 100 15.70 -9.76 13.63
CA VAL A 100 15.97 -11.14 14.07
C VAL A 100 16.26 -11.20 15.58
N GLU A 101 16.80 -10.11 16.13
CA GLU A 101 17.10 -9.92 17.55
C GLU A 101 15.83 -9.71 18.42
N ASP A 102 14.76 -9.13 17.86
CA ASP A 102 13.55 -8.77 18.60
C ASP A 102 12.55 -9.93 18.74
N ALA A 103 12.63 -10.93 17.85
CA ALA A 103 11.75 -12.10 17.88
C ALA A 103 12.48 -13.38 17.43
N PRO A 104 13.42 -13.87 18.25
CA PRO A 104 14.11 -15.12 17.95
C PRO A 104 13.08 -16.24 17.81
N GLY A 105 12.99 -16.80 16.60
CA GLY A 105 12.07 -17.92 16.30
C GLY A 105 10.79 -17.55 15.55
N LEU A 106 10.33 -16.29 15.52
CA LEU A 106 9.09 -15.96 14.80
C LEU A 106 9.17 -16.29 13.31
N LEU A 107 10.30 -15.95 12.68
CA LEU A 107 10.54 -16.26 11.27
C LEU A 107 10.68 -17.77 11.05
N CYS A 108 11.39 -18.47 11.93
CA CYS A 108 11.55 -19.93 11.86
C CYS A 108 10.20 -20.65 12.00
N GLU A 109 9.36 -20.26 12.96
CA GLU A 109 8.01 -20.81 13.11
C GLU A 109 7.12 -20.51 11.88
N THR A 110 7.37 -19.38 11.20
CA THR A 110 6.67 -19.04 9.95
C THR A 110 7.15 -19.93 8.80
N GLU A 111 8.45 -20.22 8.71
CA GLU A 111 9.04 -21.18 7.76
C GLU A 111 8.43 -22.59 7.98
N ASP A 112 8.37 -23.03 9.24
CA ASP A 112 7.80 -24.33 9.63
C ASP A 112 6.30 -24.42 9.32
N ALA A 113 5.55 -23.32 9.51
CA ALA A 113 4.14 -23.26 9.16
C ALA A 113 3.88 -23.24 7.65
N LEU A 114 4.80 -22.68 6.86
CA LEU A 114 4.67 -22.54 5.41
C LEU A 114 5.09 -23.81 4.66
N THR A 115 6.10 -24.52 5.16
CA THR A 115 6.65 -25.75 4.53
C THR A 115 5.57 -26.78 4.14
N PRO A 116 4.69 -27.25 5.04
CA PRO A 116 3.69 -28.26 4.68
C PRO A 116 2.65 -27.74 3.69
N VAL A 117 2.36 -26.43 3.70
CA VAL A 117 1.44 -25.80 2.75
C VAL A 117 2.05 -25.83 1.35
N LEU A 118 3.31 -25.45 1.21
CA LEU A 118 4.03 -25.51 -0.06
C LEU A 118 4.13 -26.95 -0.58
N GLU A 119 4.49 -27.92 0.26
CA GLU A 119 4.56 -29.34 -0.11
C GLU A 119 3.21 -29.90 -0.60
N GLN A 120 2.09 -29.41 -0.06
CA GLN A 120 0.75 -29.83 -0.47
C GLN A 120 0.36 -29.22 -1.83
N HIS A 121 0.64 -27.93 -2.05
CA HIS A 121 0.21 -27.20 -3.23
C HIS A 121 1.11 -27.48 -4.45
N LEU A 122 2.41 -27.68 -4.24
CA LEU A 122 3.39 -27.95 -5.30
C LEU A 122 3.24 -29.35 -5.94
N LYS A 123 2.59 -30.30 -5.24
CA LYS A 123 2.26 -31.63 -5.80
C LYS A 123 1.14 -31.62 -6.84
N LYS A 124 0.53 -30.45 -7.10
CA LYS A 124 -0.56 -30.27 -8.06
C LYS A 124 -0.13 -29.23 -9.09
N PRO A 125 -0.66 -29.29 -10.33
CA PRO A 125 -0.52 -28.18 -11.26
C PRO A 125 -1.22 -26.95 -10.65
N ILE A 126 -0.42 -25.96 -10.26
CA ILE A 126 -0.87 -24.71 -9.65
C ILE A 126 -0.25 -23.53 -10.40
N GLU A 127 -1.07 -22.53 -10.68
CA GLU A 127 -0.61 -21.29 -11.31
C GLU A 127 0.19 -20.45 -10.32
N TRP A 128 1.18 -19.71 -10.82
CA TRP A 128 2.06 -18.89 -9.98
C TRP A 128 1.27 -17.90 -9.10
N SER A 129 0.23 -17.25 -9.65
CA SER A 129 -0.61 -16.31 -8.91
C SER A 129 -1.35 -16.95 -7.73
N GLU A 130 -1.82 -18.20 -7.91
CA GLU A 130 -2.51 -18.93 -6.85
C GLU A 130 -1.52 -19.32 -5.74
N LEU A 131 -0.30 -19.71 -6.12
CA LEU A 131 0.77 -20.01 -5.17
C LEU A 131 1.20 -18.75 -4.38
N GLU A 132 1.31 -17.60 -5.05
CA GLU A 132 1.57 -16.32 -4.39
C GLU A 132 0.50 -15.98 -3.35
N ASP A 133 -0.77 -16.18 -3.68
CA ASP A 133 -1.90 -15.91 -2.78
C ASP A 133 -1.91 -16.87 -1.59
N VAL A 134 -1.59 -18.15 -1.80
CA VAL A 134 -1.45 -19.15 -0.74
C VAL A 134 -0.33 -18.74 0.23
N VAL A 135 0.85 -18.38 -0.29
CA VAL A 135 1.98 -17.92 0.53
C VAL A 135 1.60 -16.65 1.29
N ARG A 136 1.04 -15.66 0.62
CA ARG A 136 0.62 -14.37 1.20
C ARG A 136 -0.39 -14.57 2.32
N THR A 137 -1.38 -15.42 2.11
CA THR A 137 -2.43 -15.71 3.10
C THR A 137 -1.86 -16.45 4.31
N THR A 138 -1.01 -17.45 4.07
CA THR A 138 -0.42 -18.28 5.12
C THR A 138 0.49 -17.44 6.02
N VAL A 139 1.47 -16.77 5.41
CA VAL A 139 2.45 -15.93 6.11
C VAL A 139 1.76 -14.73 6.76
N GLY A 140 0.86 -14.05 6.04
CA GLY A 140 0.14 -12.89 6.55
C GLY A 140 -0.77 -13.22 7.74
N SER A 141 -1.44 -14.37 7.72
CA SER A 141 -2.26 -14.85 8.83
C SER A 141 -1.41 -15.19 10.05
N PHE A 142 -0.29 -15.89 9.85
CA PHE A 142 0.62 -16.28 10.92
C PHE A 142 1.23 -15.04 11.61
N LEU A 143 1.83 -14.14 10.82
CA LEU A 143 2.45 -12.92 11.32
C LEU A 143 1.42 -11.97 11.95
N GLY A 144 0.24 -11.83 11.34
CA GLY A 144 -0.84 -10.99 11.86
C GLY A 144 -1.40 -11.47 13.20
N ARG A 145 -1.48 -12.79 13.42
CA ARG A 145 -1.91 -13.35 14.72
C ARG A 145 -0.91 -13.06 15.83
N ARG A 146 0.39 -13.16 15.55
CA ARG A 146 1.47 -12.97 16.53
C ARG A 146 1.81 -11.50 16.79
N THR A 147 1.78 -10.66 15.76
CA THR A 147 2.31 -9.28 15.83
C THR A 147 1.25 -8.19 15.70
N LYS A 148 0.01 -8.53 15.31
CA LYS A 148 -1.06 -7.58 14.96
C LYS A 148 -0.72 -6.62 13.81
N ARG A 149 0.37 -6.85 13.08
CA ARG A 149 0.80 -6.09 11.90
C ARG A 149 0.65 -6.93 10.64
N ARG A 150 0.47 -6.26 9.50
CA ARG A 150 0.32 -6.91 8.18
C ARG A 150 1.41 -6.40 7.23
N PRO A 151 2.58 -7.05 7.18
CA PRO A 151 3.65 -6.65 6.27
C PRO A 151 3.25 -6.87 4.81
N LEU A 152 3.91 -6.15 3.91
CA LEU A 152 3.87 -6.50 2.49
C LEU A 152 4.67 -7.80 2.29
N ILE A 153 4.07 -8.79 1.65
CA ILE A 153 4.69 -10.10 1.41
C ILE A 153 5.06 -10.21 -0.07
N ILE A 154 6.35 -10.41 -0.33
CA ILE A 154 6.89 -10.62 -1.67
C ILE A 154 7.38 -12.06 -1.76
N THR A 155 6.89 -12.79 -2.77
CA THR A 155 7.20 -14.21 -2.95
C THR A 155 8.11 -14.40 -4.16
N THR A 156 9.10 -15.29 -4.07
CA THR A 156 9.97 -15.64 -5.19
C THR A 156 10.24 -17.13 -5.17
N ALA A 157 10.06 -17.79 -6.32
CA ALA A 157 10.46 -19.18 -6.52
C ALA A 157 11.70 -19.24 -7.40
N ILE A 158 12.58 -20.19 -7.05
CA ILE A 158 13.77 -20.52 -7.82
C ILE A 158 13.57 -21.94 -8.33
N ASP A 159 13.51 -22.11 -9.65
CA ASP A 159 13.48 -23.42 -10.26
C ASP A 159 14.92 -23.99 -10.30
N VAL A 160 15.11 -25.20 -9.76
CA VAL A 160 16.40 -25.91 -9.65
C VAL A 160 16.39 -27.27 -10.32
#